data_AF-A0A7Y0SHX8-F1
#
_entry.id   AF-A0A7Y0SHX8-F1
#
_cell.length_a   1.000
_cell.length_b   1.000
_cell.length_c   1.000
_cell.angle_alpha   90.00
_cell.angle_beta   90.00
_cell.angle_gamma   90.00
#
_symmetry.space_group_name_H-M   'P 1'
#
loop_
_entity.id
_entity.type
_entity.pdbx_description
1 polymer ?
#
loop_
_entity_poly.entity_id
_entity_poly.type
_entity_poly.pdbx_seq_one_letter_code
_entity_poly.pdbx_strand_id
1 'polypeptide(L)' 'MYQNKLLDAYKKAQSYVQDKQIAADMNVPPQRISDFRKGKRYMTDTQAIFLAEQSG' A
#
# COMPACT_ATOMS: atom_id res chain seq x y z
N MET A 1 2.13 9.30 -7.13
CA MET A 1 2.85 10.19 -6.19
C MET A 1 2.37 10.07 -4.75
N TYR A 2 1.07 10.18 -4.44
CA TYR A 2 0.57 10.00 -3.05
C TYR A 2 0.46 8.54 -2.61
N GLN A 3 0.03 7.64 -3.48
CA GLN A 3 -0.13 6.22 -3.17
C GLN A 3 1.19 5.53 -2.83
N ASN A 4 2.30 5.90 -3.49
CA ASN A 4 3.62 5.36 -3.17
C ASN A 4 4.08 5.82 -1.78
N LYS A 5 3.83 7.09 -1.43
CA LYS A 5 4.13 7.60 -0.09
C LYS A 5 3.31 6.89 0.99
N LEU A 6 2.03 6.61 0.72
CA LEU A 6 1.17 5.82 1.62
C LEU A 6 1.69 4.39 1.80
N LEU A 7 2.02 3.72 0.69
CA LEU A 7 2.59 2.37 0.73
C LEU A 7 3.92 2.34 1.49
N ASP A 8 4.79 3.32 1.28
CA ASP A 8 6.09 3.40 1.96
C ASP A 8 5.94 3.77 3.44
N ALA A 9 4.99 4.64 3.79
CA ALA A 9 4.67 4.99 5.18
C ALA A 9 4.12 3.77 5.93
N TYR A 10 3.16 3.06 5.33
CA TYR A 10 2.60 1.83 5.89
C TYR A 10 3.66 0.75 6.05
N LYS A 11 4.50 0.58 5.02
CA LYS A 11 5.65 -0.33 5.06
C LYS A 11 6.58 -0.04 6.23
N LYS A 12 6.84 1.24 6.50
CA LYS A 12 7.69 1.66 7.61
C LYS A 12 7.01 1.48 8.96
N ALA A 13 5.73 1.82 9.07
CA ALA A 13 4.95 1.67 10.30
C ALA A 13 4.87 0.19 10.74
N GLN A 14 4.59 -0.71 9.80
CA GLN A 14 4.53 -2.15 10.07
C GLN A 14 5.87 -2.86 10.00
N SER A 15 6.98 -2.13 9.80
CA SER A 15 8.33 -2.72 9.64
C SER A 15 8.41 -3.81 8.56
N TYR A 16 7.64 -3.65 7.48
CA TYR A 16 7.64 -4.58 6.36
C TYR A 16 8.87 -4.39 5.47
N VAL A 17 9.46 -5.52 5.07
CA VAL A 17 10.61 -5.52 4.17
C VAL A 17 10.15 -5.56 2.72
N GLN A 18 9.03 -6.23 2.44
CA GLN A 18 8.56 -6.50 1.09
C GLN A 18 7.12 -6.06 0.87
N ASP A 19 6.85 -5.55 -0.32
CA ASP A 19 5.53 -5.06 -0.72
C ASP A 19 4.47 -6.18 -0.78
N LYS A 20 4.91 -7.44 -0.84
CA LYS A 20 4.03 -8.62 -0.76
C LYS A 20 3.37 -8.79 0.61
N GLN A 21 3.96 -8.26 1.68
CA GLN A 21 3.38 -8.29 3.02
C GLN A 21 2.20 -7.31 3.11
N ILE A 22 2.41 -6.10 2.59
CA ILE A 22 1.35 -5.10 2.41
C ILE A 22 0.20 -5.65 1.56
N ALA A 23 0.55 -6.37 0.49
CA ALA A 23 -0.43 -7.04 -0.36
C ALA A 23 -1.26 -8.07 0.41
N ALA A 24 -0.61 -8.85 1.28
CA ALA A 24 -1.27 -9.86 2.10
C ALA A 24 -2.27 -9.23 3.09
N ASP A 25 -1.89 -8.15 3.77
CA ASP A 25 -2.77 -7.46 4.73
C ASP A 25 -3.98 -6.83 4.03
N MET A 26 -3.75 -6.19 2.89
CA MET A 26 -4.80 -5.58 2.10
C MET A 26 -5.67 -6.61 1.36
N ASN A 27 -5.35 -7.91 1.50
CA ASN A 27 -5.97 -9.01 0.77
C ASN A 27 -6.01 -8.74 -0.76
N VAL A 28 -4.90 -8.23 -1.28
CA VAL A 28 -4.72 -7.94 -2.70
C VAL A 28 -3.58 -8.75 -3.31
N PRO A 29 -3.65 -9.08 -4.61
CA PRO A 29 -2.51 -9.67 -5.29
C PRO A 29 -1.26 -8.76 -5.22
N PRO A 30 -0.05 -9.31 -5.07
CA PRO A 30 1.21 -8.52 -5.07
C PRO A 30 1.38 -7.66 -6.33
N GLN A 31 0.81 -8.12 -7.45
CA GLN A 31 0.76 -7.38 -8.70
C GLN A 31 -0.02 -6.06 -8.58
N ARG A 32 -1.07 -5.99 -7.74
CA ARG A 32 -1.80 -4.74 -7.50
C ARG A 32 -0.93 -3.68 -6.83
N ILE A 33 -0.08 -4.07 -5.87
CA ILE A 33 0.86 -3.12 -5.25
C ILE A 33 1.85 -2.58 -6.29
N SER A 34 2.32 -3.44 -7.20
CA SER A 34 3.15 -3.03 -8.33
C SER A 34 2.41 -2.09 -9.29
N ASP A 35 1.12 -2.32 -9.56
CA ASP A 35 0.30 -1.46 -10.40
C ASP A 35 0.06 -0.09 -9.75
N PHE A 36 -0.17 -0.03 -8.44
CA PHE A 36 -0.27 1.21 -7.67
C PHE A 36 1.05 1.99 -7.71
N ARG A 37 2.19 1.30 -7.50
CA ARG A 37 3.53 1.88 -7.60
C ARG A 37 3.82 2.48 -8.99
N LYS A 38 3.37 1.80 -10.03
CA LYS A 38 3.53 2.21 -11.45
C LYS A 38 2.46 3.19 -11.92
N GLY A 39 1.45 3.51 -11.11
CA GLY A 39 0.34 4.38 -11.49
C GLY A 39 -0.59 3.80 -12.56
N LYS A 40 -0.57 2.48 -12.78
CA LYS A 40 -1.50 1.79 -13.70
C LYS A 40 -2.91 1.71 -13.12
N ARG A 41 -3.02 1.69 -11.78
CA ARG A 41 -4.27 1.69 -11.03
C ARG A 41 -4.16 2.63 -9.85
N TYR A 42 -5.31 3.13 -9.43
CA TYR A 42 -5.44 3.91 -8.20
C TYR A 42 -6.05 3.03 -7.11
N MET A 43 -5.61 3.23 -5.87
CA MET A 43 -6.30 2.70 -4.71
C MET A 43 -7.65 3.38 -4.53
N THR A 44 -8.61 2.64 -4.00
CA THR A 44 -9.88 3.21 -3.55
C THR A 44 -9.66 4.05 -2.30
N ASP A 45 -10.53 5.01 -2.05
CA ASP A 45 -10.41 5.90 -0.89
C ASP A 45 -10.37 5.12 0.43
N THR A 46 -11.14 4.03 0.53
CA THR A 46 -11.12 3.11 1.66
C THR A 46 -9.76 2.44 1.88
N GLN A 47 -9.07 2.04 0.81
CA GLN A 47 -7.72 1.46 0.90
C GLN A 47 -6.68 2.50 1.30
N ALA A 48 -6.83 3.73 0.78
CA ALA A 48 -5.95 4.83 1.15
C ALA A 48 -6.12 5.23 2.63
N ILE A 49 -7.36 5.28 3.13
CA ILE A 49 -7.67 5.55 4.54
C ILE A 49 -7.12 4.43 5.43
N PHE A 50 -7.35 3.17 5.06
CA PHE A 50 -6.85 2.03 5.83
C PHE A 50 -5.32 2.05 5.97
N LEU A 51 -4.61 2.29 4.86
CA LEU A 51 -3.17 2.45 4.88
C LEU A 51 -2.76 3.64 5.76
N ALA A 52 -3.44 4.78 5.63
CA ALA A 52 -3.13 5.99 6.40
C ALA A 52 -3.31 5.79 7.91
N GLU A 53 -4.41 5.18 8.34
CA GLU A 53 -4.70 4.89 9.76
C GLU A 53 -3.67 3.96 10.39
N GLN A 54 -3.21 2.96 9.65
CA GLN A 54 -2.19 2.03 10.11
C GLN A 54 -0.75 2.59 9.97
N SER A 55 -0.59 3.71 9.27
CA SER A 55 0.71 4.39 9.09
C SER A 55 0.99 5.48 10.12
N GLY A 56 -0.03 5.90 10.88
CA GLY A 56 0.05 6.94 11.91
C GLY A 56 0.52 6.38 13.25
#